data_AF-A0AAN8XBK4-F1
#
_entry.id   AF-A0AAN8XBK4-F1
#
_cell.length_a   1.000
_cell.length_b   1.000
_cell.length_c   1.000
_cell.angle_alpha   90.00
_cell.angle_beta   90.00
_cell.angle_gamma   90.00
#
_symmetry.space_group_name_H-M   'P 1'
#
loop_
_entity.id
_entity.type
_entity.pdbx_description
1 polymer ?
#
loop_
_entity_poly.entity_id
_entity_poly.type
_entity_poly.pdbx_seq_one_letter_code
_entity_poly.pdbx_strand_id
1 'polypeptide(L)' 'DISGTQFLVDTGACHSTFPAVGSKRCQQEDVGVKFVAANSSSIEAYGFKTLQSSFTRQQYSQTFILAKV' A
#
# COMPACT_ATOMS: atom_id res chain seq x y z
N ASP A 1 -14.66 -3.17 0.16
CA ASP A 1 -15.19 -1.81 0.35
C ASP A 1 -14.25 -1.05 1.29
N ILE A 2 -13.94 0.22 1.01
CA ILE A 2 -12.98 1.03 1.78
C ILE A 2 -13.64 2.06 2.70
N SER A 3 -14.97 1.97 2.90
CA SER A 3 -15.71 2.88 3.77
C SER A 3 -15.05 3.00 5.15
N GLY A 4 -14.71 4.23 5.56
CA GLY A 4 -14.09 4.53 6.85
C GLY A 4 -12.55 4.41 6.90
N THR A 5 -11.89 4.06 5.79
CA THR A 5 -10.41 4.06 5.72
C THR A 5 -9.89 5.45 5.37
N GLN A 6 -8.97 5.99 6.16
CA GLN A 6 -8.31 7.27 5.90
C GLN A 6 -7.00 7.05 5.16
N PHE A 7 -6.74 7.88 4.14
CA PHE A 7 -5.50 7.85 3.37
C PHE A 7 -4.83 9.21 3.43
N LEU A 8 -3.51 9.22 3.57
CA LEU A 8 -2.71 10.41 3.32
C LEU A 8 -2.48 10.53 1.81
N VAL A 9 -2.83 11.66 1.23
CA VAL A 9 -2.57 11.95 -0.18
C VAL A 9 -1.21 12.63 -0.30
N ASP A 10 -0.27 11.96 -0.93
CA ASP A 10 1.07 12.47 -1.20
C ASP A 10 1.35 12.39 -2.71
N THR A 11 1.39 13.55 -3.36
CA THR A 11 1.66 13.65 -4.81
C THR A 11 3.14 13.53 -5.16
N GLY A 12 4.04 13.58 -4.18
CA GLY A 12 5.47 13.34 -4.36
C GLY A 12 5.84 11.85 -4.34
N ALA A 13 4.92 10.98 -3.91
CA ALA A 13 5.15 9.54 -3.84
C ALA A 13 5.02 8.88 -5.23
N CYS A 14 6.05 8.14 -5.65
CA CYS A 14 6.00 7.35 -6.88
C CYS A 14 5.11 6.09 -6.79
N HIS A 15 4.82 5.63 -5.57
CA HIS A 15 4.06 4.41 -5.32
C HIS A 15 3.06 4.61 -4.17
N SER A 16 1.86 4.05 -4.32
CA SER A 16 0.88 3.97 -3.23
C SER A 16 1.18 2.79 -2.32
N THR A 17 1.23 3.02 -1.01
CA THR A 17 1.49 1.98 -0.01
C THR A 17 0.29 1.77 0.92
N PHE A 18 0.13 0.56 1.42
CA PHE A 18 -0.89 0.20 2.41
C PHE A 18 -0.25 -0.60 3.54
N PRO A 19 -0.62 -0.37 4.82
CA PRO A 19 -0.04 -1.10 5.94
C PRO A 19 -0.28 -2.61 5.84
N ALA A 20 0.78 -3.39 6.00
CA ALA A 20 0.67 -4.84 6.05
C ALA A 20 0.14 -5.32 7.41
N VAL A 21 -1.01 -5.99 7.39
CA VAL A 21 -1.69 -6.53 8.58
C VAL A 21 -1.51 -8.06 8.68
N GLY A 22 -1.24 -8.54 9.90
CA GLY A 22 -1.29 -9.96 10.30
C GLY A 22 -0.73 -10.95 9.28
N SER A 23 -1.58 -11.85 8.81
CA SER A 23 -1.27 -12.99 7.93
C SER A 23 -0.60 -12.63 6.60
N LYS A 24 -0.72 -11.38 6.14
CA LYS A 24 -0.07 -10.91 4.91
C LYS A 24 1.45 -10.73 5.07
N ARG A 25 1.97 -10.56 6.29
CA ARG A 25 3.42 -10.46 6.53
C ARG A 25 4.17 -11.76 6.24
N CYS A 26 3.46 -12.89 6.19
CA CYS A 26 4.04 -14.20 5.88
C CYS A 26 4.17 -14.48 4.38
N GLN A 27 3.58 -13.65 3.51
CA GLN A 27 3.67 -13.77 2.06
C GLN A 27 4.62 -12.69 1.55
N GLN A 28 5.92 -12.96 1.63
CA GLN A 28 6.92 -12.07 1.04
C GLN A 28 6.95 -12.32 -0.47
N GLU A 29 6.23 -11.48 -1.20
CA GLU A 29 6.33 -11.41 -2.65
C GLU A 29 7.35 -10.33 -3.03
N ASP A 30 8.14 -10.60 -4.07
CA ASP A 30 9.03 -9.59 -4.63
C ASP A 30 8.20 -8.51 -5.35
N VAL A 31 8.26 -7.30 -4.81
CA VAL A 31 7.56 -6.12 -5.36
C VAL A 31 8.44 -5.32 -6.33
N GLY A 32 9.69 -5.73 -6.55
CA GLY A 32 10.64 -5.08 -7.47
C GLY A 32 11.10 -3.68 -7.04
N VAL A 33 10.74 -3.23 -5.83
CA VAL A 33 11.06 -1.90 -5.31
C VAL A 33 11.60 -2.03 -3.88
N LYS A 34 12.66 -1.27 -3.58
CA LYS A 34 13.23 -1.18 -2.22
C LYS A 34 12.74 0.09 -1.54
N PHE A 35 12.07 -0.06 -0.41
CA PHE A 35 11.64 1.05 0.43
C PHE A 35 12.66 1.29 1.53
N VAL A 36 13.02 2.55 1.73
CA VAL A 36 13.99 2.99 2.75
C VAL A 36 13.36 4.09 3.56
N ALA A 37 13.40 3.95 4.89
CA ALA A 37 12.92 4.97 5.81
C ALA A 37 13.92 6.13 5.92
N ALA A 38 13.47 7.27 6.47
CA ALA A 38 14.32 8.45 6.66
C ALA A 38 15.58 8.19 7.52
N ASN A 39 15.56 7.16 8.37
CA ASN A 39 16.71 6.73 9.17
C ASN A 39 17.63 5.72 8.45
N SER A 40 17.47 5.56 7.13
CA SER A 40 18.20 4.62 6.28
C SER A 40 17.92 3.12 6.54
N SER A 41 16.95 2.79 7.40
CA SER A 41 16.54 1.39 7.57
C SER A 41 15.67 0.91 6.41
N SER A 42 15.77 -0.37 6.09
CA SER A 42 14.94 -0.99 5.05
C SER A 42 13.51 -1.20 5.55
N ILE A 43 12.53 -0.87 4.71
CA ILE A 43 11.12 -1.17 4.95
C ILE A 43 10.77 -2.43 4.14
N GLU A 44 10.27 -3.44 4.84
CA GLU A 44 9.82 -4.70 4.21
C GLU A 44 8.52 -4.48 3.44
N ALA A 45 8.42 -5.12 2.27
CA ALA A 45 7.21 -5.18 1.46
C ALA A 45 6.77 -6.64 1.28
N TYR A 46 5.46 -6.84 1.19
CA TYR A 46 4.80 -8.15 1.26
C TYR A 46 3.79 -8.35 0.13
N GLY A 47 4.12 -7.86 -1.07
CA GLY A 47 3.26 -7.95 -2.25
C GLY A 47 2.26 -6.80 -2.38
N PHE A 48 1.12 -7.10 -3.00
CA PHE A 48 0.17 -6.10 -3.46
C PHE A 48 -1.24 -6.29 -2.87
N LYS A 49 -1.98 -5.18 -2.78
CA LYS A 49 -3.40 -5.17 -2.43
C LYS A 49 -4.13 -4.20 -3.33
N THR A 50 -5.12 -4.69 -4.07
CA THR A 50 -6.01 -3.85 -4.86
C THR A 50 -7.23 -3.49 -4.02
N LEU A 51 -7.52 -2.20 -3.94
CA LEU A 51 -8.73 -1.67 -3.32
C LEU A 51 -9.63 -1.08 -4.38
N GLN A 52 -10.91 -1.40 -4.28
CA GLN A 52 -11.96 -0.80 -5.09
C GLN A 52 -12.72 0.21 -4.24
N SER A 53 -12.97 1.37 -4.83
CA SER A 53 -13.71 2.47 -4.22
C SER A 53 -14.77 2.97 -5.18
N SER A 54 -15.91 3.41 -4.64
CA SER A 54 -16.97 4.03 -5.44
C SER A 54 -17.08 5.49 -5.05
N PHE A 55 -16.83 6.39 -5.99
CA PHE A 55 -16.99 7.84 -5.81
C PHE A 55 -17.88 8.38 -6.91
N THR A 56 -18.91 9.16 -6.54
CA THR A 56 -19.84 9.79 -7.50
C THR A 56 -20.39 8.82 -8.57
N ARG A 57 -20.80 7.61 -8.17
CA ARG A 57 -21.32 6.53 -9.04
C ARG A 57 -20.31 5.94 -10.03
N GLN A 58 -19.03 6.29 -9.93
CA GLN A 58 -17.94 5.66 -10.67
C GLN A 58 -17.13 4.77 -9.74
N GLN A 59 -16.66 3.64 -10.28
CA GLN A 59 -15.77 2.73 -9.57
C GLN A 59 -14.33 3.01 -9.98
N TYR A 60 -13.47 3.11 -8.97
CA TYR A 60 -12.04 3.28 -9.12
C TYR A 60 -11.33 2.11 -8.46
N SER A 61 -10.31 1.59 -9.13
CA SER A 61 -9.48 0.50 -8.63
C SER A 61 -8.05 1.00 -8.52
N GLN A 62 -7.46 0.86 -7.33
CA GLN A 62 -6.08 1.25 -7.06
C GLN A 62 -5.32 0.09 -6.42
N THR A 63 -4.13 -0.20 -6.95
CA THR A 63 -3.22 -1.19 -6.40
C THR A 63 -2.21 -0.50 -5.48
N PHE A 64 -2.06 -1.06 -4.29
CA PHE A 64 -1.13 -0.61 -3.26
C PHE A 64 -0.08 -1.67 -3.00
N ILE A 65 1.13 -1.24 -2.67
CA ILE A 65 2.17 -2.13 -2.13
C ILE A 65 1.94 -2.30 -0.63
N LEU A 66 1.93 -3.55 -0.16
CA LEU A 66 1.82 -3.86 1.26
C LEU A 66 3.18 -3.69 1.92
N ALA A 67 3.31 -2.71 2.80
CA ALA A 67 4.60 -2.38 3.43
C ALA A 67 4.51 -2.39 4.97
N LYS A 68 5.66 -2.62 5.63
CA LYS A 68 5.84 -2.52 7.08
C LYS A 68 6.03 -1.07 7.51
N VAL A 69 4.98 -0.27 7.28
CA VAL A 69 4.90 1.16 7.65
C VAL A 69 4.21 1.37 8.99
#